data_AF-A0A0C9YPS8-F1
#
_entry.id   AF-A0A0C9YPS8-F1
#
_cell.length_a   1.000
_cell.length_b   1.000
_cell.length_c   1.000
_cell.angle_alpha   90.00
_cell.angle_beta   90.00
_cell.angle_gamma   90.00
#
_symmetry.space_group_name_H-M   'P 1'
#
loop_
_entity.id
_entity.type
_entity.pdbx_description
1 polymer ?
#
loop_
_entity_poly.entity_id
_entity_poly.type
_entity_poly.pdbx_seq_one_letter_code
_entity_poly.pdbx_strand_id
1 'polypeptide(L)'
;MVSLDGAQLYESKQSDCWINIWIILNLAPDKHYKKLHVCPGGFIPGLNKPKNIDSFLFIGLHHIAALQHEGLHIWDASEDRMFSSYLYLLFMTADGPSLVCWDGMVGHSGKKGCRVYCPTPGR
;
A
#
# COMPACT_ATOMS: atom_id res chain seq x y z
N MET A 1 -6.96 1.48 -0.07
CA MET A 1 -5.78 1.63 -0.94
C MET A 1 -4.54 1.61 -0.06
N VAL A 2 -3.45 1.03 -0.53
CA VAL A 2 -2.15 1.04 0.16
C VAL A 2 -1.11 1.71 -0.72
N SER A 3 -0.25 2.54 -0.13
CA SER A 3 0.95 3.06 -0.80
C SER A 3 2.19 2.66 -0.02
N LEU A 4 3.28 2.43 -0.75
CA LEU A 4 4.59 2.12 -0.18
C LEU A 4 5.66 2.83 -0.98
N ASP A 5 6.43 3.69 -0.31
CA ASP A 5 7.49 4.44 -0.96
C ASP A 5 8.70 4.58 -0.02
N GLY A 6 9.88 4.69 -0.62
CA GLY A 6 11.08 5.12 0.09
C GLY A 6 10.97 6.61 0.43
N ALA A 7 11.32 6.98 1.65
CA ALA A 7 11.38 8.37 2.08
C ALA A 7 12.83 8.76 2.40
N GLN A 8 13.23 9.91 1.86
CA GLN A 8 14.48 10.57 2.23
C GLN A 8 14.18 11.57 3.35
N LEU A 9 14.71 11.34 4.54
CA LEU A 9 14.50 12.20 5.71
C LEU A 9 15.60 13.26 5.85
N TYR A 10 16.80 12.98 5.33
CA TYR A 10 17.93 13.90 5.32
C TYR A 10 18.37 14.27 3.90
N GLU A 11 18.65 15.56 3.69
CA GLU A 11 19.06 16.13 2.39
C GLU A 11 20.26 15.42 1.75
N SER A 12 21.23 14.99 2.57
CA SER A 12 22.50 14.42 2.08
C SER A 12 22.58 12.90 2.14
N LYS A 13 21.45 12.17 2.21
CA LYS A 13 21.43 10.69 2.24
C LYS A 13 20.47 10.10 1.20
N GLN A 14 20.86 9.00 0.56
CA GLN A 14 19.91 8.19 -0.20
C GLN A 14 19.01 7.43 0.79
N SER A 15 17.71 7.75 0.78
CA SER A 15 16.58 7.01 1.40
C SER A 15 16.83 6.43 2.79
N ASP A 16 16.34 7.10 3.83
CA ASP A 16 16.57 6.71 5.23
C ASP A 16 15.61 5.62 5.73
N CYS A 17 14.44 5.50 5.10
CA CYS A 17 13.40 4.56 5.49
C CYS A 17 12.40 4.31 4.36
N TRP A 18 11.55 3.30 4.57
CA TRP A 18 10.38 3.04 3.75
C TRP A 18 9.13 3.16 4.61
N ILE A 19 8.09 3.80 4.06
CA ILE A 19 6.84 4.06 4.76
C ILE A 19 5.72 3.43 3.96
N ASN A 20 4.86 2.67 4.64
CA ASN A 20 3.59 2.25 4.07
C ASN A 20 2.42 3.03 4.72
N ILE A 21 1.44 3.38 3.90
CA ILE A 21 0.25 4.11 4.31
C ILE A 21 -1.00 3.45 3.75
N TRP A 22 -2.09 3.55 4.50
CA TRP A 22 -3.42 3.12 4.12
C TRP A 22 -4.30 4.35 3.90
N ILE A 23 -5.04 4.35 2.79
CA ILE A 23 -5.96 5.42 2.43
C ILE A 23 -7.37 4.82 2.33
N ILE A 24 -8.28 5.38 3.13
CA ILE A 24 -9.69 5.01 3.15
C ILE A 24 -10.39 5.73 1.99
N LEU A 25 -10.85 4.95 1.01
CA LEU A 25 -11.52 5.48 -0.18
C LEU A 25 -13.05 5.55 -0.03
N ASN A 26 -13.62 4.92 1.00
CA ASN A 26 -15.06 4.94 1.27
C ASN A 26 -15.45 6.15 2.13
N LEU A 27 -14.95 7.33 1.76
CA LEU A 27 -15.32 8.59 2.40
C LEU A 27 -16.07 9.45 1.39
N ALA A 28 -16.71 10.52 1.85
CA ALA A 28 -17.29 11.49 0.93
C ALA A 28 -16.18 12.25 0.18
N PRO A 29 -16.42 12.73 -1.06
CA PRO A 29 -15.39 13.39 -1.87
C PRO A 29 -14.69 14.57 -1.19
N ASP A 30 -15.42 15.34 -0.37
CA ASP A 30 -14.91 16.46 0.42
C ASP A 30 -13.98 16.02 1.57
N LYS A 31 -13.95 14.72 1.89
CA LYS A 31 -13.13 14.09 2.92
C LYS A 31 -11.98 13.26 2.36
N HIS A 32 -11.95 13.03 1.04
CA HIS A 32 -10.87 12.30 0.37
C HIS A 32 -9.52 12.99 0.57
N TYR A 33 -8.47 12.19 0.69
CA TYR A 33 -7.05 12.61 0.74
C TYR A 33 -6.70 13.69 1.78
N LYS A 34 -7.56 13.91 2.79
CA LYS A 34 -7.19 14.70 3.97
C LYS A 34 -6.18 13.91 4.78
N LYS A 35 -5.14 14.57 5.29
CA LYS A 35 -4.10 13.95 6.13
C LYS A 35 -4.68 13.09 7.26
N LEU A 36 -5.82 13.52 7.83
CA LEU A 36 -6.55 12.80 8.88
C LEU A 36 -6.98 11.37 8.47
N HIS A 37 -7.23 11.15 7.18
CA HIS A 37 -7.71 9.88 6.63
C HIS A 37 -6.60 9.09 5.92
N VAL A 38 -5.35 9.52 6.07
CA VAL A 38 -4.15 8.77 5.65
C VAL A 38 -3.58 8.10 6.89
N CYS A 39 -3.81 6.80 7.02
CA CYS A 39 -3.39 6.04 8.17
C CYS A 39 -1.97 5.49 7.94
N PRO A 40 -0.99 5.76 8.82
CA PRO A 40 0.30 5.08 8.74
C PRO A 40 0.11 3.58 9.01
N GLY A 41 0.57 2.73 8.11
CA GLY A 41 0.50 1.28 8.31
C GLY A 41 1.80 0.67 8.83
N GLY A 42 2.95 1.30 8.56
CA GLY A 42 4.23 0.74 8.95
C GLY A 42 5.42 1.59 8.53
N PHE A 43 6.51 1.43 9.27
CA PHE A 43 7.78 2.10 9.06
C PHE A 43 8.89 1.04 9.04
N ILE A 44 9.65 1.00 7.94
CA ILE A 44 10.76 0.06 7.76
C ILE A 44 12.05 0.89 7.78
N PRO A 45 12.84 0.81 8.87
CA PRO A 45 14.06 1.59 8.98
C PRO A 45 15.19 0.98 8.14
N GLY A 46 16.09 1.84 7.65
CA GLY A 46 17.34 1.41 7.03
C GLY A 46 17.66 2.19 5.77
N LEU A 47 18.95 2.47 5.58
CA LEU A 47 19.49 3.24 4.45
C LEU A 47 19.30 2.53 3.09
N ASN A 48 18.98 1.24 3.10
CA ASN A 48 18.89 0.41 1.92
C ASN A 48 17.45 -0.04 1.68
N LYS A 49 17.11 -0.23 0.41
CA LYS A 49 15.87 -0.90 0.01
C LYS A 49 15.74 -2.25 0.76
N PRO A 50 14.57 -2.54 1.35
CA PRO A 50 14.31 -3.84 1.98
C PRO A 50 14.57 -4.97 0.99
N LYS A 51 15.40 -5.95 1.38
CA LYS A 51 15.69 -7.12 0.54
C LYS A 51 14.45 -7.99 0.36
N ASN A 52 13.69 -8.14 1.44
CA ASN A 52 12.41 -8.84 1.45
C ASN A 52 11.36 -7.86 1.96
N ILE A 53 10.58 -7.29 1.05
CA ILE A 53 9.50 -6.37 1.41
C ILE A 53 8.29 -7.13 1.96
N ASP A 54 8.07 -8.36 1.48
CA ASP A 54 6.96 -9.21 1.86
C ASP A 54 7.01 -9.57 3.34
N SER A 55 8.20 -9.71 3.94
CA SER A 55 8.31 -9.94 5.40
C SER A 55 7.68 -8.84 6.24
N PHE A 56 7.50 -7.63 5.69
CA PHE A 56 6.83 -6.51 6.36
C PHE A 56 5.36 -6.37 5.96
N LEU A 57 5.01 -6.70 4.72
CA LEU A 57 3.67 -6.47 4.17
C LEU A 57 2.73 -7.67 4.35
N PHE A 58 3.29 -8.89 4.39
CA PHE A 58 2.53 -10.13 4.37
C PHE A 58 1.49 -10.20 5.48
N ILE A 59 1.85 -9.82 6.72
CA ILE A 59 0.93 -9.88 7.86
C ILE A 59 -0.31 -9.02 7.62
N GLY A 60 -0.11 -7.78 7.17
CA GLY A 60 -1.21 -6.85 6.89
C GLY A 60 -2.09 -7.32 5.74
N LEU A 61 -1.47 -7.76 4.64
CA LEU A 61 -2.20 -8.24 3.46
C LEU A 61 -2.93 -9.57 3.73
N HIS A 62 -2.33 -10.46 4.52
CA HIS A 62 -2.95 -11.72 4.94
C HIS A 62 -4.22 -11.47 5.75
N HIS A 63 -4.20 -10.52 6.70
CA HIS A 63 -5.41 -10.15 7.43
C HIS A 63 -6.47 -9.52 6.52
N ILE A 64 -6.07 -8.65 5.58
CA ILE A 64 -7.03 -8.08 4.61
C ILE A 64 -7.66 -9.19 3.77
N ALA A 65 -6.85 -10.14 3.27
CA ALA A 65 -7.35 -11.28 2.51
C ALA A 65 -8.33 -12.12 3.34
N ALA A 66 -8.00 -12.44 4.58
CA ALA A 66 -8.91 -13.16 5.48
C ALA A 66 -10.23 -12.41 5.66
N LEU A 67 -10.19 -11.11 5.95
CA LEU A 67 -11.40 -10.28 6.10
C LEU A 67 -12.18 -10.11 4.79
N GLN A 68 -11.52 -10.19 3.63
CA GLN A 68 -12.17 -10.21 2.32
C GLN A 68 -12.96 -11.49 2.08
N HIS A 69 -12.48 -12.62 2.61
CA HIS A 69 -13.15 -13.91 2.47
C HIS A 69 -14.22 -14.14 3.54
N GLU A 70 -13.94 -13.77 4.79
CA GLU A 70 -14.78 -14.10 5.95
C GLU A 70 -15.75 -12.97 6.32
N GLY A 71 -15.43 -11.72 5.95
CA GLY A 71 -16.17 -10.53 6.36
C GLY A 71 -15.73 -10.00 7.74
N LEU A 72 -15.67 -8.67 7.87
CA LEU A 72 -15.41 -8.00 9.14
C LEU A 72 -16.73 -7.80 9.88
N HIS A 73 -16.95 -8.58 10.94
CA HIS A 73 -18.12 -8.46 11.80
C HIS A 73 -17.90 -7.33 12.80
N ILE A 74 -18.80 -6.34 12.80
CA ILE A 74 -18.72 -5.13 13.61
C ILE A 74 -19.99 -5.02 14.44
N TRP A 75 -19.83 -4.76 15.73
CA TRP A 75 -20.93 -4.36 16.60
C TRP A 75 -21.08 -2.85 16.57
N ASP A 76 -22.25 -2.38 16.15
CA ASP A 76 -22.66 -0.99 16.26
C ASP A 76 -23.43 -0.78 17.57
N ALA A 77 -22.76 -0.16 18.55
CA ALA A 77 -23.36 0.13 19.85
C ALA A 77 -24.44 1.22 19.78
N SER A 78 -24.46 2.07 18.75
CA SER A 78 -25.44 3.15 18.60
C SER A 78 -26.80 2.64 18.14
N GLU A 79 -26.79 1.56 17.34
CA GLU A 79 -27.99 0.92 16.79
C GLU A 79 -28.25 -0.47 17.41
N ASP A 80 -27.45 -0.85 18.40
CA ASP A 80 -27.42 -2.17 19.07
C ASP A 80 -27.56 -3.34 18.08
N ARG A 81 -26.71 -3.35 17.05
CA ARG A 81 -26.77 -4.38 16.01
C ARG A 81 -25.40 -4.87 15.58
N MET A 82 -25.35 -6.11 15.10
CA MET A 82 -24.21 -6.65 14.37
C MET A 82 -24.38 -6.41 12.88
N PHE A 83 -23.32 -5.96 12.21
CA PHE A 83 -23.28 -5.91 10.74
C PHE A 83 -21.94 -6.43 10.22
N SER A 84 -21.94 -6.90 8.98
CA SER A 84 -20.73 -7.35 8.30
C SER A 84 -20.29 -6.33 7.27
N SER A 85 -19.01 -5.97 7.31
CA SER A 85 -18.35 -5.09 6.35
C SER A 85 -17.34 -5.88 5.53
N TYR A 86 -17.35 -5.72 4.21
CA TYR A 86 -16.40 -6.35 3.32
C TYR A 86 -15.35 -5.33 2.90
N LEU A 87 -14.09 -5.60 3.22
CA LEU A 87 -12.98 -4.72 2.88
C LEU A 87 -12.60 -4.93 1.41
N TYR A 88 -12.24 -3.84 0.71
CA TYR A 88 -11.73 -3.93 -0.66
C TYR A 88 -10.41 -3.20 -0.78
N LEU A 89 -9.37 -3.92 -1.23
CA LEU A 89 -8.11 -3.33 -1.63
C LEU A 89 -8.17 -2.92 -3.10
N LEU A 90 -8.57 -1.67 -3.37
CA LEU A 90 -8.70 -1.19 -4.77
C LEU A 90 -7.36 -1.07 -5.49
N PHE A 91 -6.38 -0.42 -4.85
CA PHE A 91 -5.09 -0.12 -5.47
C PHE A 91 -3.95 -0.36 -4.47
N MET A 92 -2.86 -0.90 -5.02
CA MET A 92 -1.52 -0.88 -4.46
C MET A 92 -0.71 0.16 -5.25
N THR A 93 -0.37 1.26 -4.60
CA THR A 93 0.33 2.39 -5.23
C THR A 93 1.76 2.50 -4.76
N ALA A 94 2.59 3.08 -5.60
CA ALA A 94 3.99 3.37 -5.34
C ALA A 94 4.51 4.25 -6.48
N ASP A 95 5.67 4.86 -6.29
CA ASP A 95 6.43 5.47 -7.38
C ASP A 95 6.97 4.39 -8.35
N GLY A 96 7.48 4.82 -9.51
CA GLY A 96 7.98 3.91 -10.55
C GLY A 96 8.97 2.86 -10.00
N PRO A 97 10.04 3.25 -9.28
CA PRO A 97 10.96 2.31 -8.66
C PRO A 97 10.33 1.39 -7.60
N SER A 98 9.43 1.90 -6.75
CA SER A 98 8.85 1.18 -5.63
C SER A 98 7.71 0.24 -6.04
N LEU A 99 7.06 0.46 -7.19
CA LEU A 99 6.05 -0.44 -7.73
C LEU A 99 6.56 -1.90 -7.93
N VAL A 100 7.88 -2.08 -8.13
CA VAL A 100 8.52 -3.41 -8.22
C VAL A 100 8.33 -4.22 -6.95
N CYS A 101 8.21 -3.53 -5.81
CA CYS A 101 7.98 -4.14 -4.51
C CYS A 101 6.59 -4.78 -4.42
N TRP A 102 5.64 -4.40 -5.27
CA TRP A 102 4.28 -4.96 -5.26
C TRP A 102 4.12 -6.11 -6.26
N ASP A 103 4.64 -5.96 -7.47
CA ASP A 103 4.36 -6.88 -8.59
C ASP A 103 5.49 -7.87 -8.89
N GLY A 104 6.66 -7.69 -8.27
CA GLY A 104 7.85 -8.51 -8.53
C GLY A 104 8.39 -8.38 -9.95
N MET A 105 7.95 -7.38 -10.72
CA MET A 105 8.37 -7.17 -12.11
C MET A 105 9.76 -6.53 -12.19
N VAL A 106 10.26 -6.40 -13.41
CA VAL A 106 11.53 -5.72 -13.65
C VAL A 106 11.45 -4.21 -13.32
N GLY A 107 12.57 -3.66 -12.88
CA GLY A 107 12.71 -2.23 -12.57
C GLY A 107 12.52 -1.31 -13.78
N HIS A 108 12.69 -0.01 -13.55
CA HIS A 108 12.47 1.01 -14.58
C HIS A 108 13.33 0.85 -15.85
N SER A 109 14.46 0.14 -15.77
CA SER A 109 15.33 -0.20 -16.91
C SER A 109 14.98 -1.52 -17.60
N GLY A 110 13.80 -2.09 -17.29
CA GLY A 110 13.34 -3.33 -17.91
C GLY A 110 12.98 -3.16 -19.38
N LYS A 111 13.11 -4.24 -20.16
CA LYS A 111 12.76 -4.28 -21.60
C LYS A 111 11.33 -3.80 -21.87
N LYS A 112 10.40 -4.01 -20.94
CA LYS A 112 9.03 -3.48 -20.96
C LYS A 112 8.91 -2.53 -19.78
N GLY A 113 8.78 -1.23 -20.07
CA GLY A 113 8.68 -0.21 -19.02
C GLY A 113 7.31 -0.20 -18.32
N CYS A 114 6.27 -0.67 -19.01
CA CYS A 114 4.91 -0.71 -18.49
C CYS A 114 4.63 -2.06 -17.82
N ARG A 115 4.07 -2.01 -16.60
CA ARG A 115 3.87 -3.15 -15.70
C ARG A 115 2.48 -3.78 -15.73
N VAL A 116 1.67 -3.40 -16.72
CA VAL A 116 0.37 -4.01 -17.03
C VAL A 116 0.44 -4.78 -18.35
N TYR A 117 1.53 -5.52 -18.56
CA TYR A 117 1.77 -6.35 -19.75
C TYR A 117 1.64 -5.61 -21.09
N CYS A 118 1.91 -4.31 -21.11
CA CYS A 118 1.85 -3.53 -22.33
C CYS A 118 3.02 -3.88 -23.26
N PRO A 119 2.78 -4.05 -24.57
CA PRO A 119 3.82 -4.45 -25.52
C PRO A 119 4.85 -3.35 -25.79
N THR A 120 4.64 -2.12 -25.31
CA THR A 120 5.58 -1.01 -25.54
C THR A 120 6.94 -1.29 -24.90
N PRO A 121 8.03 -1.29 -25.69
CA PRO A 121 9.37 -1.44 -25.14
C PRO A 121 9.75 -0.25 -24.24
N GLY A 122 10.55 -0.53 -23.21
CA GLY A 122 11.21 0.50 -22.41
C GLY A 122 12.16 1.35 -23.25
N ARG A 123 12.46 2.55 -22.78
CA ARG A 123 13.43 3.46 -23.40
C ARG A 123 14.86 2.95 -23.22
#